data_AF-A0A0L7QZA3-F1
#
_entry.id   AF-A0A0L7QZA3-F1
#
_cell.length_a   1.000
_cell.length_b   1.000
_cell.length_c   1.000
_cell.angle_alpha   90.00
_cell.angle_beta   90.00
_cell.angle_gamma   90.00
#
_symmetry.space_group_name_H-M   'P 1'
#
loop_
_entity.id
_entity.type
_entity.pdbx_description
1 polymer ?
#
loop_
_entity_poly.entity_id
_entity_poly.type
_entity_poly.pdbx_seq_one_letter_code
_entity_poly.pdbx_strand_id
1 'polypeptide(L)'
;LVNKKNSILLHDNVRPHVASTTVEKFHQLLGIEVLLHTPYSPDLSSTDFHFFGSLDNFFTQKRFRKHEVIENVLQQVVVFF
;
A
#
# COMPACT_ATOMS: atom_id res chain seq x y z
N LEU A 1 4.95 12.25 23.47
CA LEU A 1 6.02 12.44 22.47
C LEU A 1 6.42 11.06 21.97
N VAL A 2 5.76 10.58 20.92
CA VAL A 2 6.08 9.25 20.35
C VAL A 2 7.43 9.38 19.65
N ASN A 3 8.36 8.51 20.03
CA ASN A 3 9.68 8.37 19.43
C ASN A 3 9.51 8.20 17.91
N LYS A 4 9.77 9.24 17.11
CA LYS A 4 9.66 9.22 15.65
C LYS A 4 10.82 8.39 15.11
N LYS A 5 10.71 7.06 15.24
CA LYS A 5 11.54 6.12 14.50
C LYS A 5 11.39 6.50 13.02
N ASN A 6 12.49 6.76 12.31
CA ASN A 6 12.45 7.11 10.89
C ASN A 6 11.52 6.11 10.17
N SER A 7 10.42 6.61 9.61
CA SER A 7 9.45 5.75 8.93
C SER A 7 10.00 5.42 7.55
N ILE A 8 9.99 4.14 7.20
CA ILE A 8 10.45 3.66 5.90
C ILE A 8 9.23 3.27 5.08
N LEU A 9 9.11 3.81 3.87
CA LEU A 9 8.09 3.45 2.90
C LEU A 9 8.65 2.37 1.97
N LEU A 10 7.93 1.24 1.91
CA LEU A 10 8.14 0.19 0.92
C LEU A 10 6.96 0.22 -0.06
N HIS A 11 7.25 0.46 -1.33
CA HIS A 11 6.25 0.46 -2.41
C HIS A 11 6.89 0.00 -3.72
N ASP A 12 6.07 -0.22 -4.75
CA ASP A 12 6.55 -0.70 -6.05
C ASP A 12 7.48 0.30 -6.78
N ASN A 13 8.27 -0.21 -7.73
CA ASN A 13 9.17 0.63 -8.54
C ASN A 13 8.48 1.22 -9.79
N VAL A 14 7.17 1.49 -9.73
CA VAL A 14 6.45 2.04 -10.90
C VAL A 14 6.73 3.54 -11.03
N ARG A 15 6.87 4.00 -12.27
CA ARG A 15 7.47 5.30 -12.64
C ARG A 15 6.90 6.57 -11.96
N PRO A 16 5.61 6.69 -11.55
CA PRO A 16 5.17 7.85 -10.80
C PRO A 16 5.59 7.83 -9.33
N HIS A 17 5.79 6.65 -8.73
CA HIS A 17 6.07 6.52 -7.30
C HIS A 17 7.55 6.69 -6.96
N VAL A 18 8.45 6.40 -7.90
CA VAL A 18 9.90 6.56 -7.73
C VAL A 18 10.47 7.82 -8.38
N ALA A 19 9.62 8.66 -8.97
CA ALA A 19 10.05 9.96 -9.48
C ALA A 19 10.72 10.77 -8.36
N SER A 20 11.85 11.43 -8.61
CA SER A 20 12.60 12.11 -7.52
C SER A 20 11.72 13.15 -6.83
N THR A 21 10.86 13.85 -7.58
CA THR A 21 9.87 14.78 -7.01
C THR A 21 8.92 14.14 -5.98
N THR A 22 8.59 12.85 -6.13
CA THR A 22 7.75 12.10 -5.20
C THR A 22 8.55 11.71 -3.96
N VAL A 23 9.76 11.17 -4.15
CA VAL A 23 10.67 10.77 -3.05
C VAL A 23 11.07 11.98 -2.20
N GLU A 24 11.39 13.10 -2.83
CA GLU A 24 11.73 14.35 -2.16
C GLU A 24 10.56 14.87 -1.32
N LYS A 25 9.32 14.79 -1.82
CA LYS A 25 8.13 15.16 -1.03
C LYS A 25 7.95 14.27 0.19
N PHE A 26 8.13 12.95 0.06
CA PHE A 26 8.06 12.04 1.21
C PHE A 26 9.11 12.36 2.27
N HIS A 27 10.34 12.61 1.84
CA HIS A 27 11.43 12.95 2.75
C HIS A 27 11.22 14.32 3.41
N GLN A 28 10.93 15.36 2.63
CA GLN A 28 10.86 16.74 3.11
C GLN A 28 9.59 17.07 3.89
N LEU A 29 8.43 16.58 3.45
CA LEU A 29 7.14 16.94 4.06
C LEU A 29 6.74 16.00 5.20
N LEU A 30 7.13 14.72 5.10
CA LEU A 30 6.67 13.69 6.03
C LEU A 30 7.82 13.11 6.88
N GLY A 31 9.07 13.28 6.46
CA GLY A 31 10.23 12.66 7.12
C GLY A 31 10.23 11.14 6.95
N ILE A 32 9.77 10.68 5.79
CA ILE A 32 9.69 9.26 5.42
C ILE A 32 10.82 8.95 4.45
N GLU A 33 11.59 7.91 4.74
CA GLU A 33 12.62 7.38 3.85
C GLU A 33 11.99 6.38 2.88
N VAL A 34 12.26 6.51 1.57
CA VAL A 34 11.73 5.59 0.56
C VAL A 34 12.77 4.50 0.30
N LEU A 35 12.40 3.24 0.55
CA LEU A 35 13.27 2.10 0.28
C LEU A 35 13.25 1.76 -1.21
N LEU A 36 14.43 1.69 -1.83
CA LEU A 36 14.52 1.30 -3.24
C LEU A 36 14.19 -0.19 -3.38
N HIS A 37 13.16 -0.50 -4.16
CA HIS A 37 12.69 -1.87 -4.37
C HIS A 37 13.11 -2.40 -5.75
N THR A 38 13.37 -3.71 -5.83
CA THR A 38 13.62 -4.39 -7.10
C THR A 38 12.39 -4.31 -8.00
N PRO A 39 12.56 -4.17 -9.34
CA PRO A 39 11.42 -4.21 -10.24
C PRO A 39 10.63 -5.52 -10.12
N TYR A 40 9.30 -5.42 -10.03
CA TYR A 40 8.38 -6.55 -10.13
C TYR A 40 8.62 -7.71 -9.14
N SER A 41 8.83 -7.41 -7.86
CA SER A 41 8.95 -8.43 -6.79
C SER A 41 7.73 -8.38 -5.85
N PRO A 42 6.54 -8.83 -6.30
CA PRO A 42 5.34 -8.83 -5.47
C PRO A 42 5.47 -9.75 -4.23
N ASP A 43 6.37 -10.73 -4.28
CA ASP A 43 6.77 -11.59 -3.16
C ASP A 43 7.46 -10.82 -2.02
N LEU A 44 8.09 -9.69 -2.34
CA LEU A 44 8.76 -8.82 -1.36
C LEU A 44 7.83 -7.71 -0.82
N SER A 45 6.67 -7.51 -1.45
CA SER A 45 5.67 -6.55 -1.01
C SER A 45 4.74 -7.21 0.00
N SER A 46 4.77 -6.72 1.24
CA SER A 46 3.86 -7.22 2.30
C SER A 46 2.39 -7.04 1.90
N THR A 47 2.05 -5.92 1.23
CA THR A 47 0.69 -5.65 0.76
C THR A 47 0.28 -6.62 -0.34
N ASP A 48 1.13 -6.89 -1.31
CA ASP A 48 0.78 -7.78 -2.43
C ASP A 48 0.72 -9.25 -1.99
N PHE A 49 1.67 -9.70 -1.17
CA PHE A 49 1.73 -11.10 -0.77
C PHE A 49 0.74 -11.46 0.35
N HIS A 50 0.66 -10.64 1.41
CA HIS A 50 -0.17 -10.98 2.58
C HIS A 50 -1.57 -10.35 2.50
N PHE A 51 -1.66 -9.06 2.23
CA PHE A 51 -2.93 -8.34 2.30
C PHE A 51 -3.84 -8.70 1.11
N PHE A 52 -3.39 -8.54 -0.13
CA PHE A 52 -4.21 -8.90 -1.29
C PHE A 52 -4.50 -10.40 -1.39
N GLY A 53 -3.55 -11.27 -1.03
CA GLY A 53 -3.81 -12.71 -0.95
C GLY A 53 -4.94 -13.07 0.04
N SER A 54 -5.05 -12.36 1.17
CA SER A 54 -6.15 -12.54 2.11
C SER A 54 -7.49 -11.99 1.59
N LEU A 55 -7.44 -10.90 0.83
CA LEU A 55 -8.61 -10.25 0.23
C LEU A 55 -9.22 -11.06 -0.92
N ASP A 56 -8.40 -11.77 -1.70
CA ASP A 56 -8.88 -12.60 -2.81
C ASP A 56 -9.91 -13.63 -2.34
N ASN A 57 -9.66 -14.28 -1.20
CA ASN A 57 -10.62 -15.21 -0.61
C ASN A 57 -11.94 -14.53 -0.22
N PHE A 58 -11.86 -13.29 0.29
CA PHE A 58 -13.03 -12.53 0.69
C PHE A 58 -13.86 -12.04 -0.51
N PHE A 59 -13.21 -11.69 -1.61
CA PHE A 59 -13.85 -11.19 -2.84
C PHE A 59 -14.26 -12.29 -3.82
N THR A 60 -13.69 -13.48 -3.69
CA THR A 60 -14.02 -14.63 -4.54
C THR A 60 -15.52 -14.86 -4.57
N GLN A 61 -16.08 -14.97 -5.78
CA GLN A 61 -17.51 -15.16 -6.06
C GLN A 61 -18.45 -13.99 -5.68
N LYS A 62 -17.93 -12.84 -5.23
CA LYS A 62 -18.74 -11.64 -4.99
C LYS A 62 -18.82 -10.78 -6.25
N ARG A 63 -20.01 -10.22 -6.54
CA ARG A 63 -20.23 -9.26 -7.63
C ARG A 63 -20.77 -7.96 -7.07
N PHE A 64 -19.98 -6.90 -7.22
CA PHE A 64 -20.38 -5.56 -6.83
C PHE A 64 -20.93 -4.80 -8.05
N ARG A 65 -22.09 -4.14 -7.87
CA ARG A 65 -22.78 -3.40 -8.95
C ARG A 65 -22.71 -1.89 -8.80
N LYS A 66 -22.20 -1.42 -7.66
CA LYS A 66 -22.10 -0.01 -7.29
C LYS A 66 -20.77 0.24 -6.61
N HIS A 67 -20.19 1.40 -6.88
CA HIS A 67 -18.92 1.81 -6.28
C HIS A 67 -19.00 1.95 -4.75
N GLU A 68 -20.05 2.60 -4.24
CA GLU A 68 -20.29 2.80 -2.81
C GLU A 68 -20.28 1.49 -2.00
N VAL A 69 -20.75 0.39 -2.60
CA VAL A 69 -20.76 -0.92 -1.93
C VAL A 69 -19.32 -1.46 -1.79
N ILE A 70 -18.47 -1.21 -2.78
CA ILE A 70 -17.05 -1.60 -2.74
C ILE A 70 -16.32 -0.81 -1.66
N GLU A 71 -16.52 0.52 -1.62
CA GLU A 71 -15.89 1.39 -0.62
C GLU A 71 -16.27 0.98 0.81
N ASN A 72 -17.56 0.75 1.07
CA ASN A 72 -18.04 0.31 2.38
C ASN A 72 -17.42 -1.04 2.79
N VAL A 73 -17.31 -1.97 1.85
CA VAL A 73 -16.69 -3.27 2.10
C VAL A 73 -15.20 -3.14 2.38
N LEU A 74 -14.47 -2.33 1.60
CA LEU A 74 -13.05 -2.09 1.82
C LEU A 74 -12.81 -1.40 3.17
N GLN A 75 -13.63 -0.44 3.57
CA GLN A 75 -13.55 0.19 4.89
C GLN A 75 -13.74 -0.83 6.02
N GLN A 76 -14.68 -1.75 5.89
CA GLN A 76 -14.85 -2.81 6.87
C GLN A 76 -13.63 -3.72 6.92
N VAL A 77 -13.12 -4.16 5.76
CA VAL A 77 -12.04 -5.13 5.71
C VAL A 77 -10.71 -4.55 6.18
N VAL A 78 -10.38 -3.31 5.81
CA VAL A 78 -9.14 -2.62 6.25
C VAL A 78 -9.09 -2.45 7.77
N VAL A 79 -10.23 -2.37 8.47
CA VAL A 79 -10.26 -2.27 9.94
C VAL A 79 -9.93 -3.60 10.63
N PHE A 80 -10.01 -4.73 9.92
CA PHE A 80 -9.71 -6.05 10.47
C PHE A 80 -8.26 -6.52 10.23
N PHE A 81 -7.42 -5.70 9.58
CA PHE A 81 -5.99 -5.96 9.33
C PHE A 81 -5.12 -4.84 9.94
#